data_AF-A0AAE8HAC4-F1
#
_entry.id   AF-A0AAE8HAC4-F1
#
_cell.length_a   1.000
_cell.length_b   1.000
_cell.length_c   1.000
_cell.angle_alpha   90.00
_cell.angle_beta   90.00
_cell.angle_gamma   90.00
#
_symmetry.space_group_name_H-M   'P 1'
#
loop_
_entity.id
_entity.type
_entity.pdbx_description
1 polymer ?
#
loop_
_entity_poly.entity_id
_entity_poly.type
_entity_poly.pdbx_seq_one_letter_code
_entity_poly.pdbx_strand_id
1 'polypeptide(L)' 'MQKLHPGQKIVYQADANGLYVGETTADPDPQNPGQWLIPAGCCDIAPPTLTFGKIPKWVGYKWKLISP' A
#
# COMPACT_ATOMS: atom_id res chain seq x y z
N MET A 1 -15.10 0.73 -8.62
CA MET A 1 -14.00 1.62 -8.16
C MET A 1 -14.50 2.32 -6.91
N GLN A 2 -13.97 1.98 -5.74
CA GLN A 2 -14.41 2.59 -4.49
C GLN A 2 -14.05 4.07 -4.53
N LYS A 3 -15.05 4.95 -4.38
CA LYS A 3 -14.81 6.40 -4.37
C LYS A 3 -14.00 6.74 -3.13
N LEU A 4 -12.87 7.43 -3.31
CA LEU A 4 -12.15 8.06 -2.21
C LEU A 4 -13.10 9.04 -1.51
N HIS A 5 -13.30 8.87 -0.20
CA HIS A 5 -14.00 9.84 0.61
C HIS A 5 -13.08 11.03 0.94
N PRO A 6 -13.64 12.23 1.21
CA PRO A 6 -12.86 13.36 1.66
C PRO A 6 -12.03 13.00 2.90
N GLY A 7 -10.72 13.22 2.82
CA GLY A 7 -9.80 12.96 3.93
C GLY A 7 -9.22 11.54 3.97
N GLN A 8 -9.50 10.66 3.02
CA GLN A 8 -8.82 9.35 2.91
C GLN A 8 -7.47 9.44 2.21
N LYS A 9 -6.54 8.55 2.57
CA LYS A 9 -5.21 8.41 1.98
C LYS A 9 -5.13 7.12 1.16
N ILE A 10 -4.46 7.17 0.00
CA ILE A 10 -4.13 5.95 -0.76
C ILE A 10 -3.00 5.21 -0.04
N VAL A 11 -3.17 3.90 0.11
CA VAL A 11 -2.18 2.96 0.65
C VAL A 11 -2.08 1.75 -0.27
N TYR A 12 -1.00 1.00 -0.14
CA TYR A 12 -0.60 -0.03 -1.10
C TYR A 12 -0.62 -1.40 -0.42
N GLN A 13 -1.40 -2.32 -0.97
CA GLN A 13 -1.62 -3.64 -0.40
C GLN A 13 -0.59 -4.65 -0.93
N ALA A 14 -0.06 -5.46 -0.02
CA ALA A 14 0.69 -6.67 -0.32
C ALA A 14 -0.08 -7.91 0.14
N ASP A 15 0.11 -9.04 -0.56
CA ASP A 15 -0.41 -10.34 -0.14
C ASP A 15 0.41 -10.94 1.02
N ALA A 16 0.05 -12.15 1.46
CA ALA A 16 0.77 -12.87 2.52
C ALA A 16 2.24 -13.18 2.19
N ASN A 17 2.62 -13.16 0.90
CA ASN A 17 3.99 -13.34 0.43
C ASN A 17 4.75 -12.01 0.23
N GLY A 18 4.08 -10.89 0.49
CA GLY A 18 4.58 -9.54 0.26
C GLY A 18 4.41 -9.04 -1.17
N LEU A 19 3.75 -9.76 -2.07
CA LEU A 19 3.57 -9.34 -3.47
C LEU A 19 2.52 -8.25 -3.58
N TYR A 20 2.80 -7.23 -4.40
CA TYR A 20 1.87 -6.13 -4.64
C TYR A 20 0.55 -6.62 -5.24
N VAL A 21 -0.56 -6.22 -4.62
CA VAL A 21 -1.93 -6.56 -5.03
C VAL A 21 -2.60 -5.36 -5.72
N GLY A 22 -2.46 -4.17 -5.14
CA GLY A 22 -3.12 -2.97 -5.63
C GLY A 22 -3.16 -1.83 -4.63
N GLU A 23 -3.91 -0.79 -4.99
CA GLU A 23 -4.19 0.36 -4.13
C GLU A 23 -5.47 0.12 -3.32
N THR A 24 -5.49 0.64 -2.10
CA THR A 24 -6.67 0.74 -1.25
C THR A 24 -6.61 2.04 -0.46
N THR A 25 -7.51 2.24 0.49
CA THR A 25 -7.62 3.49 1.25
C THR A 25 -7.42 3.26 2.75
N ALA A 26 -6.82 4.25 3.41
CA ALA A 26 -6.76 4.37 4.86
C ALA A 26 -7.53 5.61 5.33
N ASP A 27 -8.26 5.45 6.43
CA ASP A 27 -8.94 6.54 7.12
C ASP A 27 -7.99 7.27 8.08
N PRO A 28 -8.18 8.56 8.35
CA PRO A 28 -7.43 9.26 9.39
C PRO A 28 -7.77 8.68 10.76
N ASP A 29 -6.79 8.61 11.65
CA ASP A 29 -7.02 8.17 13.03
C ASP A 29 -7.72 9.29 13.83
N PRO A 30 -8.97 9.10 14.28
CA PRO A 30 -9.70 10.12 15.03
C PRO A 30 -9.11 10.40 16.41
N GLN A 31 -8.32 9.48 16.97
CA GLN A 31 -7.69 9.62 18.28
C GLN A 31 -6.31 10.28 18.18
N ASN A 32 -5.64 10.16 17.03
CA ASN A 32 -4.28 10.66 16.81
C ASN A 32 -4.22 11.51 15.53
N PRO A 33 -4.51 12.83 15.62
CA PRO A 33 -4.48 13.71 14.47
C PRO A 33 -3.14 13.63 13.71
N GLY A 34 -3.21 13.39 12.40
CA GLY A 34 -2.05 13.22 11.53
C GLY A 34 -1.58 11.76 11.35
N GLN A 35 -2.12 10.82 12.13
CA GLN A 35 -1.93 9.38 11.93
C GLN A 35 -3.05 8.79 11.08
N TRP A 36 -2.81 7.60 10.54
CA TRP A 36 -3.68 6.90 9.60
C TRP A 36 -3.93 5.46 10.05
N LEU A 37 -5.17 4.99 9.90
CA LEU A 37 -5.56 3.61 10.15
C LEU A 37 -5.20 2.74 8.95
N ILE A 38 -3.93 2.38 8.83
CA ILE A 38 -3.42 1.55 7.73
C ILE A 38 -3.96 0.11 7.88
N PRO A 39 -4.67 -0.42 6.87
CA PRO A 39 -5.16 -1.81 6.92
C PRO A 39 -4.02 -2.83 7.02
N ALA A 40 -4.32 -4.00 7.58
CA ALA A 40 -3.35 -5.10 7.63
C ALA A 40 -2.84 -5.47 6.23
N GLY A 41 -1.53 -5.68 6.11
CA GLY A 41 -0.88 -5.97 4.83
C GLY A 41 -0.71 -4.76 3.90
N CYS A 42 -1.03 -3.54 4.36
CA CYS A 42 -0.81 -2.33 3.60
C CYS A 42 0.37 -1.51 4.13
N CYS A 43 0.94 -0.68 3.26
CA CYS A 43 1.88 0.39 3.64
C CYS A 43 1.55 1.68 2.89
N ASP A 44 2.04 2.80 3.38
CA ASP A 44 1.83 4.12 2.78
C ASP A 44 2.97 4.55 1.86
N ILE A 45 3.87 3.62 1.53
CA ILE A 45 4.98 3.82 0.61
C ILE A 45 4.55 3.27 -0.75
N ALA A 46 4.58 4.12 -1.78
CA ALA A 46 4.23 3.70 -3.14
C ALA A 46 5.19 2.62 -3.68
N PRO A 47 4.69 1.60 -4.39
CA PRO A 47 5.55 0.69 -5.12
C PRO A 47 6.30 1.45 -6.23
N PRO A 48 7.51 1.01 -6.60
CA PRO A 48 8.17 1.51 -7.80
C PRO A 48 7.31 1.22 -9.03
N THR A 49 7.45 2.05 -10.05
CA THR A 49 6.75 1.88 -11.34
C THR A 49 6.91 0.45 -11.85
N LEU A 50 5.79 -0.20 -12.16
CA LEU A 50 5.77 -1.54 -12.70
C LEU A 50 6.61 -1.58 -13.98
N THR A 51 7.73 -2.31 -13.90
CA THR A 51 8.61 -2.55 -15.04
C THR A 51 8.25 -3.91 -15.61
N PHE A 52 8.23 -4.06 -16.94
CA PHE A 52 7.88 -5.31 -17.59
C PHE A 52 8.69 -6.48 -17.03
N GLY A 53 8.01 -7.57 -16.66
CA GLY A 53 8.61 -8.78 -16.12
C GLY A 53 9.07 -8.69 -14.65
N LYS A 54 8.75 -7.62 -13.92
CA LYS A 54 9.05 -7.50 -12.49
C LYS A 54 7.82 -7.22 -11.65
N ILE A 55 7.78 -7.80 -10.45
CA ILE A 55 6.69 -7.62 -9.48
C ILE A 55 7.26 -6.91 -8.24
N PRO A 56 6.62 -5.84 -7.74
CA PRO A 56 7.01 -5.25 -6.47
C PRO A 56 6.68 -6.20 -5.31
N LYS A 57 7.67 -6.47 -4.46
CA LYS A 57 7.55 -7.25 -3.23
C LYS A 57 7.93 -6.40 -2.02
N TRP A 58 7.02 -6.29 -1.07
CA TRP A 58 7.23 -5.65 0.22
C TRP A 58 8.15 -6.51 1.09
N VAL A 59 9.21 -5.91 1.63
CA VAL A 59 10.17 -6.57 2.54
C VAL A 59 10.15 -5.99 3.96
N GLY A 60 9.01 -5.42 4.37
CA GLY A 60 8.79 -4.87 5.71
C GLY A 60 9.07 -3.36 5.82
N TYR A 61 9.99 -2.82 5.03
CA TYR A 61 10.34 -1.39 5.07
C TYR A 61 10.48 -0.73 3.69
N LYS A 62 10.50 -1.51 2.61
CA LYS A 62 10.54 -1.01 1.24
C LYS A 62 10.01 -2.04 0.26
N TRP A 63 9.73 -1.59 -0.95
CA TRP A 63 9.49 -2.44 -2.11
C TRP A 63 10.81 -2.88 -2.76
N LYS A 64 10.88 -4.13 -3.19
CA LYS A 64 11.90 -4.65 -4.09
C LYS A 64 11.23 -5.16 -5.35
N LEU A 65 11.81 -4.85 -6.51
CA LEU A 65 11.39 -5.48 -7.75
C LEU A 65 12.01 -6.87 -7.84
N ILE A 66 11.18 -7.91 -7.90
CA ILE A 66 11.61 -9.29 -8.11
C ILE A 66 11.20 -9.73 -9.52
N SER A 67 11.97 -10.64 -10.10
CA SER A 67 11.50 -11.44 -11.23
C SER A 67 10.62 -12.58 -10.70
N PRO A 68 9.48 -12.88 -11.34
CA PRO A 68 8.70 -14.07 -11.01
C PRO A 68 9.48 -15.37 -11.23
#